data_AF-A0AAF5PJL8-F1
#
_entry.id   AF-A0AAF5PJL8-F1
#
_cell.length_a   1.000
_cell.length_b   1.000
_cell.length_c   1.000
_cell.angle_alpha   90.00
_cell.angle_beta   90.00
_cell.angle_gamma   90.00
#
_symmetry.space_group_name_H-M   'P 1'
#
loop_
_entity.id
_entity.type
_entity.pdbx_description
1 polymer ?
#
loop_
_entity_poly.entity_id
_entity_poly.type
_entity_poly.pdbx_seq_one_letter_code
_entity_poly.pdbx_strand_id
1 'polypeptide(L)'
;MSASIIVRAKSVKQNLEELLDEIRQIDLTPLDQKSPIEILCQEYETRLRIIKEKLMRLGKYVGTLEKINDKWLEYIQQTPMYLNLINTGTDTIPVVNLPQLSLPTFSDDPKTWREFWSSFEASVHSQNIPDI
;
A
#
# COMPACT_ATOMS: atom_id res chain seq x y z
N MET A 1 -10.88 18.30 2.77
CA MET A 1 -9.60 17.76 2.22
C MET A 1 -9.40 16.29 2.57
N SER A 2 -9.64 15.85 3.81
CA SER A 2 -9.57 14.43 4.21
C SER A 2 -10.40 13.50 3.31
N ALA A 3 -11.63 13.87 2.97
CA ALA A 3 -12.51 13.07 2.10
C ALA A 3 -11.90 12.79 0.70
N SER A 4 -11.17 13.75 0.11
CA SER A 4 -10.55 13.53 -1.21
C SER A 4 -9.30 12.66 -1.14
N ILE A 5 -8.59 12.67 0.00
CA ILE A 5 -7.46 11.76 0.27
C ILE A 5 -8.00 10.32 0.41
N ILE A 6 -9.06 10.13 1.19
CA ILE A 6 -9.70 8.82 1.41
C ILE A 6 -10.22 8.23 0.09
N VAL A 7 -10.92 9.02 -0.73
CA VAL A 7 -11.43 8.57 -2.04
C VAL A 7 -10.29 8.11 -2.95
N ARG A 8 -9.18 8.87 -3.00
CA ARG A 8 -8.01 8.49 -3.80
C ARG A 8 -7.34 7.21 -3.27
N ALA A 9 -7.18 7.09 -1.95
CA ALA A 9 -6.58 5.90 -1.34
C ALA A 9 -7.40 4.63 -1.63
N LYS A 10 -8.73 4.71 -1.52
CA LYS A 10 -9.64 3.59 -1.86
C LYS A 10 -9.50 3.18 -3.32
N SER A 11 -9.49 4.15 -4.23
CA SER A 11 -9.32 3.86 -5.66
C SER A 11 -7.98 3.19 -5.97
N VAL A 12 -6.88 3.68 -5.38
CA VAL A 12 -5.55 3.08 -5.59
C VAL A 12 -5.46 1.67 -4.99
N LYS A 13 -6.06 1.45 -3.81
CA LYS A 13 -6.17 0.12 -3.19
C LYS A 13 -6.88 -0.86 -4.14
N GLN A 14 -8.03 -0.48 -4.67
CA GLN A 14 -8.79 -1.33 -5.59
C GLN A 14 -7.98 -1.66 -6.86
N ASN A 15 -7.30 -0.67 -7.45
CA ASN A 15 -6.46 -0.89 -8.62
C ASN A 15 -5.26 -1.85 -8.33
N LEU A 16 -4.73 -1.82 -7.11
CA LEU A 16 -3.67 -2.75 -6.69
C LEU A 16 -4.19 -4.17 -6.51
N GLU A 17 -5.38 -4.33 -5.91
CA GLU A 17 -6.03 -5.63 -5.78
C GLU A 17 -6.30 -6.26 -7.15
N GLU A 18 -6.83 -5.48 -8.10
CA GLU A 18 -7.02 -5.91 -9.49
C GLU A 18 -5.69 -6.28 -10.16
N LEU A 19 -4.64 -5.47 -9.98
CA LEU A 19 -3.31 -5.78 -10.53
C LEU A 19 -2.74 -7.09 -9.96
N LEU A 20 -2.94 -7.36 -8.67
CA LEU A 20 -2.49 -8.60 -8.03
C LEU A 20 -3.26 -9.80 -8.59
N ASP A 21 -4.55 -9.65 -8.87
CA ASP A 21 -5.34 -10.69 -9.53
C ASP A 21 -4.88 -10.92 -10.97
N GLU A 22 -4.60 -9.86 -11.74
CA GLU A 22 -3.99 -9.99 -13.07
C GLU A 22 -2.66 -10.76 -13.01
N ILE A 23 -1.80 -10.46 -12.03
CA ILE A 23 -0.50 -11.13 -11.85
C ILE A 23 -0.68 -12.63 -11.57
N ARG A 24 -1.69 -13.00 -10.77
CA ARG A 24 -1.99 -14.41 -10.48
C ARG A 24 -2.43 -15.20 -11.71
N GLN A 25 -2.99 -14.52 -12.72
CA GLN A 25 -3.43 -15.14 -13.98
C GLN A 25 -2.33 -15.19 -15.05
N ILE A 26 -1.12 -14.69 -14.77
CA ILE A 26 -0.03 -14.76 -15.75
C ILE A 26 0.39 -16.21 -15.92
N ASP A 27 0.33 -16.70 -17.16
CA ASP A 27 0.82 -18.01 -17.52
C ASP A 27 2.36 -18.04 -17.48
N LEU A 28 2.87 -18.62 -16.39
CA LEU A 28 4.29 -18.90 -16.18
C LEU A 28 4.59 -20.39 -16.33
N THR A 29 3.75 -21.16 -17.02
CA THR A 29 4.03 -22.57 -17.29
C THR A 29 5.41 -22.74 -17.94
N PRO A 30 6.13 -23.82 -17.62
CA PRO A 30 7.42 -24.10 -18.25
C PRO A 30 7.26 -24.13 -19.77
N LEU A 31 8.12 -23.38 -20.47
CA LEU A 31 8.10 -23.35 -21.93
C LEU A 31 8.52 -24.70 -22.50
N ASP A 32 7.93 -25.07 -23.63
CA ASP A 32 8.32 -26.29 -24.32
C ASP A 32 9.70 -26.12 -24.96
N GLN A 33 10.71 -26.70 -24.32
CA GLN A 33 12.09 -26.66 -24.81
C GLN A 33 12.30 -27.41 -26.13
N LYS A 34 11.30 -28.17 -26.61
CA LYS A 34 11.34 -28.85 -27.91
C LYS A 34 10.78 -27.99 -29.04
N SER A 35 10.18 -26.85 -28.73
CA SER A 35 9.66 -25.91 -29.72
C SER A 35 10.80 -25.26 -30.52
N PRO A 36 10.54 -24.82 -31.76
CA PRO A 36 11.53 -24.09 -32.55
C PRO A 36 12.04 -22.85 -31.80
N ILE A 37 13.33 -22.56 -31.94
CA ILE A 37 14.00 -21.46 -31.23
C ILE A 37 13.30 -20.11 -31.42
N GLU A 38 12.77 -19.84 -32.62
CA GLU A 38 12.09 -18.59 -32.92
C GLU A 38 10.78 -18.45 -32.14
N ILE A 39 10.01 -19.53 -32.02
CA ILE A 39 8.79 -19.59 -31.22
C ILE A 39 9.13 -19.38 -29.74
N LEU A 40 10.16 -20.07 -29.26
CA LEU A 40 10.62 -19.95 -27.87
C LEU A 40 11.05 -18.50 -27.55
N CYS A 41 11.78 -17.84 -28.45
CA CYS A 41 12.17 -16.43 -28.30
C CYS A 41 10.95 -15.50 -28.25
N GLN A 42 9.97 -15.69 -29.13
CA GLN A 42 8.75 -14.88 -29.14
C GLN A 42 7.95 -15.02 -27.82
N GLU A 43 7.89 -16.23 -27.26
CA GLU A 43 7.24 -16.46 -25.96
C GLU A 43 7.97 -15.76 -24.82
N TYR A 44 9.31 -15.84 -24.77
CA TYR A 44 10.10 -15.11 -23.78
C TYR A 44 9.93 -13.59 -23.91
N GLU A 45 9.96 -13.04 -25.12
CA GLU A 45 9.75 -11.62 -25.35
C GLU A 45 8.36 -11.16 -24.92
N THR A 46 7.34 -11.98 -25.20
CA THR A 46 5.96 -11.71 -24.79
C THR A 46 5.84 -11.70 -23.27
N ARG A 47 6.38 -12.70 -22.58
CA ARG A 47 6.40 -12.78 -21.11
C ARG A 47 7.15 -11.59 -20.50
N LEU A 48 8.31 -11.24 -21.06
CA LEU A 48 9.08 -10.08 -20.60
C LEU A 48 8.28 -8.78 -20.74
N ARG A 49 7.56 -8.60 -21.85
CA ARG A 49 6.71 -7.43 -22.08
C ARG A 49 5.61 -7.33 -21.04
N ILE A 50 4.92 -8.44 -20.75
CA ILE A 50 3.87 -8.52 -19.74
C ILE A 50 4.43 -8.19 -18.35
N ILE A 51 5.56 -8.78 -17.95
CA ILE A 51 6.16 -8.54 -16.63
C ILE A 51 6.58 -7.07 -16.47
N LYS A 52 7.24 -6.49 -17.49
CA LYS A 52 7.62 -5.07 -17.48
C LYS A 52 6.41 -4.16 -17.32
N GLU A 53 5.33 -4.48 -18.01
CA GLU A 53 4.06 -3.74 -17.93
C GLU A 53 3.48 -3.74 -16.51
N LYS A 54 3.43 -4.92 -15.85
CA LYS A 54 2.98 -5.04 -14.46
C LYS A 54 3.87 -4.27 -13.48
N LEU A 55 5.18 -4.32 -13.65
CA LEU A 55 6.13 -3.55 -12.84
C LEU A 55 5.90 -2.04 -12.97
N MET A 56 5.64 -1.54 -14.19
CA MET A 56 5.33 -0.13 -14.41
C MET A 56 4.04 0.30 -13.69
N ARG A 57 2.97 -0.51 -13.76
CA ARG A 57 1.72 -0.22 -13.04
C ARG A 57 1.93 -0.22 -11.53
N LEU A 58 2.63 -1.22 -11.00
CA LEU A 58 2.92 -1.33 -9.57
C LEU A 58 3.67 -0.09 -9.06
N GLY A 59 4.75 0.31 -9.75
CA GLY A 59 5.52 1.51 -9.39
C GLY A 59 4.66 2.77 -9.40
N LYS A 60 3.75 2.91 -10.38
CA LYS A 60 2.80 4.04 -10.44
C LYS A 60 1.85 4.06 -9.24
N TYR A 61 1.31 2.92 -8.84
CA TYR A 61 0.37 2.85 -7.72
C TYR A 61 1.06 3.07 -6.38
N VAL A 62 2.24 2.48 -6.17
CA VAL A 62 3.07 2.72 -4.98
C VAL A 62 3.43 4.20 -4.86
N GLY A 63 3.93 4.82 -5.93
CA GLY A 63 4.25 6.26 -5.90
C GLY A 63 3.04 7.17 -5.70
N THR A 64 1.82 6.69 -6.00
CA THR A 64 0.59 7.42 -5.68
C THR A 64 0.23 7.27 -4.19
N LEU A 65 0.43 6.08 -3.61
CA LEU A 65 0.25 5.85 -2.17
C LEU A 65 1.24 6.65 -1.33
N GLU A 66 2.51 6.75 -1.73
CA GLU A 66 3.51 7.58 -1.05
C GLU A 66 3.06 9.05 -0.97
N LYS A 67 2.62 9.62 -2.10
CA LYS A 67 2.09 11.00 -2.15
C LYS A 67 0.83 11.20 -1.32
N ILE A 68 -0.02 10.18 -1.24
CA ILE A 68 -1.22 10.18 -0.39
C ILE A 68 -0.79 10.20 1.08
N ASN A 69 0.20 9.39 1.44
CA ASN A 69 0.76 9.31 2.78
C ASN A 69 1.41 10.64 3.22
N ASP A 70 2.21 11.27 2.34
CA ASP A 70 2.82 12.57 2.61
C ASP A 70 1.77 13.65 2.90
N LYS A 71 0.70 13.70 2.10
CA LYS A 71 -0.41 14.65 2.30
C LYS A 71 -1.19 14.39 3.59
N TRP A 72 -1.35 13.12 3.94
CA TRP A 72 -2.00 12.74 5.18
C TRP A 72 -1.16 13.16 6.39
N LEU A 73 0.17 12.96 6.32
CA LEU A 73 1.11 13.39 7.34
C LEU A 73 1.10 14.92 7.52
N GLU A 74 1.13 15.68 6.42
CA GLU A 74 1.02 17.15 6.44
C GLU A 74 -0.28 17.60 7.14
N TYR A 75 -1.41 16.97 6.80
CA TYR A 75 -2.70 17.29 7.41
C TYR A 75 -2.71 17.06 8.93
N ILE A 76 -2.16 15.93 9.39
CA ILE A 76 -2.05 15.63 10.83
C ILE A 76 -1.19 16.69 11.52
N GLN A 77 -0.05 17.07 10.95
CA GLN A 77 0.87 18.05 11.52
C GLN A 77 0.27 19.47 11.60
N GLN A 78 -0.61 19.83 10.66
CA GLN A 78 -1.29 21.13 10.64
C GLN A 78 -2.54 21.18 11.56
N THR A 79 -2.93 20.07 12.18
CA THR A 79 -4.13 20.04 13.03
C THR A 79 -3.86 20.81 14.35
N PRO A 80 -4.75 21.72 14.80
CA PRO A 80 -4.52 22.62 15.95
C PRO A 80 -4.14 21.91 17.26
N MET A 81 -4.58 20.66 17.43
CA MET A 81 -4.26 19.85 18.60
C MET A 81 -2.75 19.54 18.71
N TYR A 82 -2.06 19.37 17.56
CA TYR A 82 -0.60 19.26 17.52
C TYR A 82 0.08 20.63 17.64
N LEU A 83 -0.42 21.66 16.94
CA LEU A 83 0.12 23.03 16.99
C LEU A 83 0.08 23.66 18.40
N ASN A 84 -0.96 23.39 19.19
CA ASN A 84 -1.06 23.88 20.57
C ASN A 84 -0.05 23.20 21.51
N LEU A 85 0.33 21.95 21.26
CA LEU A 85 1.35 21.23 22.04
C LEU A 85 2.78 21.74 21.77
N ILE A 86 3.05 22.24 20.56
CA ILE A 86 4.36 22.80 20.18
C ILE A 86 4.51 24.27 20.59
N ASN A 87 3.41 25.02 20.67
CA ASN A 87 3.42 26.46 20.97
C ASN A 87 3.39 26.81 22.48
N THR A 88 3.12 25.87 23.38
CA THR A 88 3.08 26.14 24.83
C THR A 88 4.44 26.17 25.52
N GLY A 89 5.55 25.95 24.79
CA GLY A 89 6.91 26.09 25.35
C GLY A 89 7.22 25.17 26.53
N THR A 90 6.44 24.11 26.72
CA THR A 90 6.72 23.07 27.71
C THR A 90 7.48 21.96 27.00
N ASP A 91 8.77 21.78 27.32
CA ASP A 91 9.64 20.66 26.87
C ASP A 91 9.11 19.26 27.23
N THR A 92 7.90 19.18 27.79
CA THR A 92 7.17 17.95 28.03
C THR A 92 5.98 17.91 27.07
N ILE A 93 6.19 17.29 25.90
CA ILE A 93 5.09 16.68 25.15
C ILE A 93 4.36 15.80 26.19
N PRO A 94 3.08 16.04 26.54
CA PRO A 94 2.36 15.10 27.35
C PRO A 94 2.38 13.82 26.54
N VAL A 95 3.09 12.81 27.06
CA VAL A 95 3.03 11.46 26.51
C VAL A 95 1.59 11.04 26.70
N VAL A 96 0.77 11.34 25.70
CA VAL A 96 -0.48 10.65 25.47
C VAL A 96 -0.01 9.21 25.27
N ASN A 97 -0.12 8.40 26.33
CA ASN A 97 0.02 6.96 26.24
C ASN A 97 -1.14 6.48 25.37
N LEU A 98 -1.01 6.67 24.06
CA LEU A 98 -1.81 5.98 23.07
C LEU A 98 -1.60 4.50 23.34
N PRO A 99 -2.67 3.69 23.41
CA PRO A 99 -2.51 2.26 23.51
C PRO A 99 -1.61 1.80 22.35
N GLN A 100 -0.38 1.39 22.66
CA GLN A 100 0.52 0.78 21.69
C GLN A 100 0.01 -0.62 21.44
N LEU A 101 -0.99 -0.73 20.56
CA LEU A 101 -1.42 -2.00 20.03
C LEU A 101 -0.34 -2.51 19.08
N SER A 102 -0.03 -3.79 19.20
CA SER A 102 0.87 -4.49 18.29
C SER A 102 0.25 -4.50 16.91
N LEU A 103 0.62 -3.54 16.06
CA LEU A 103 0.24 -3.59 14.66
C LEU A 103 0.94 -4.78 14.00
N PRO A 104 0.27 -5.50 13.08
CA PRO A 104 0.93 -6.54 12.31
C PRO A 104 2.07 -5.91 11.51
N THR A 105 3.22 -6.58 11.48
CA THR A 105 4.34 -6.19 10.61
C THR A 105 4.12 -6.83 9.24
N PHE A 106 4.23 -6.05 8.17
CA PHE A 106 4.22 -6.61 6.83
C PHE A 106 5.52 -7.39 6.58
N SER A 107 5.41 -8.61 6.06
CA SER A 107 6.55 -9.53 5.90
C SER A 107 7.35 -9.31 4.61
N ASP A 108 7.09 -8.20 3.90
CA ASP A 108 7.60 -7.93 2.55
C ASP A 108 7.24 -8.98 1.49
N ASP A 109 6.32 -9.91 1.80
CA ASP A 109 5.78 -10.89 0.85
C ASP A 109 4.45 -10.40 0.28
N PRO A 110 4.35 -10.08 -1.02
CA PRO A 110 3.10 -9.66 -1.65
C PRO A 110 1.96 -10.67 -1.51
N LYS A 111 2.27 -11.97 -1.32
CA LYS A 111 1.24 -13.01 -1.14
C LYS A 111 0.49 -12.88 0.17
N THR A 112 1.13 -12.33 1.21
CA THR A 112 0.53 -12.14 2.54
C THR A 112 -0.18 -10.80 2.68
N TRP A 113 -0.17 -9.95 1.64
CA TRP A 113 -0.78 -8.61 1.66
C TRP A 113 -2.24 -8.61 2.14
N ARG A 114 -3.05 -9.56 1.65
CA ARG A 114 -4.47 -9.64 2.03
C ARG A 114 -4.67 -9.95 3.52
N GLU A 115 -3.87 -10.85 4.05
CA GLU A 115 -3.91 -11.27 5.46
C GLU A 115 -3.38 -10.16 6.37
N PHE A 116 -2.26 -9.55 5.99
CA PHE A 116 -1.74 -8.34 6.63
C PHE A 116 -2.81 -7.24 6.69
N TRP A 117 -3.44 -6.90 5.56
CA TRP A 117 -4.43 -5.82 5.49
C TRP A 117 -5.66 -6.13 6.35
N SER A 118 -6.15 -7.38 6.31
CA SER A 118 -7.29 -7.80 7.13
C SER A 118 -6.99 -7.68 8.63
N SER A 119 -5.77 -8.09 9.04
CA SER A 119 -5.31 -7.98 10.43
C SER A 119 -5.10 -6.53 10.87
N PHE A 120 -4.55 -5.70 9.97
CA PHE A 120 -4.34 -4.27 10.20
C PHE A 120 -5.68 -3.54 10.37
N GLU A 121 -6.64 -3.77 9.46
CA GLU A 121 -7.97 -3.16 9.52
C GLU A 121 -8.72 -3.55 10.80
N ALA A 122 -8.68 -4.82 11.19
CA ALA A 122 -9.24 -5.29 12.46
C ALA A 122 -8.59 -4.61 13.67
N SER A 123 -7.26 -4.44 13.64
CA SER A 123 -6.48 -3.79 14.71
C SER A 123 -6.83 -2.30 14.85
N VAL A 124 -7.05 -1.60 13.73
CA VAL A 124 -7.45 -0.19 13.72
C VAL A 124 -8.87 0.00 14.23
N HIS A 125 -9.82 -0.84 13.81
CA HIS A 125 -11.23 -0.73 14.23
C HIS A 125 -11.49 -1.21 15.65
N SER A 126 -10.58 -1.99 16.24
CA SER A 126 -10.67 -2.40 17.65
C SER A 126 -10.17 -1.32 18.61
N GLN A 127 -9.66 -0.20 18.10
CA GLN A 127 -9.27 0.93 18.93
C GLN A 127 -10.51 1.71 19.38
N ASN A 128 -10.72 1.87 20.69
CA ASN A 128 -11.62 2.87 21.25
C ASN A 128 -11.00 4.26 21.02
N ILE A 129 -11.00 4.71 19.77
CA ILE A 129 -10.66 6.10 19.44
C ILE A 129 -11.88 6.92 19.87
N PRO A 130 -11.75 7.91 20.76
CA PRO A 130 -12.85 8.78 21.10
C PRO A 130 -13.39 9.43 19.83
N ASP A 131 -14.72 9.52 19.67
CA ASP A 131 -15.33 10.32 18.61
C ASP A 131 -14.79 11.77 18.74
N ILE A 132 -14.13 12.25 17.67
CA ILE A 132 -13.62 13.62 17.55
C ILE A 132 -14.72 14.52 17.00
#